data_AF-A0A2D4PWK8-F1
#
_entry.id   AF-A0A2D4PWK8-F1
#
_cell.length_a   1.000
_cell.length_b   1.000
_cell.length_c   1.000
_cell.angle_alpha   90.00
_cell.angle_beta   90.00
_cell.angle_gamma   90.00
#
_symmetry.space_group_name_H-M   'P 1'
#
loop_
_entity.id
_entity.type
_entity.pdbx_description
1 polymer ?
#
loop_
_entity_poly.entity_id
_entity_poly.type
_entity_poly.pdbx_seq_one_letter_code
_entity_poly.pdbx_strand_id
1 'polypeptide(L)'
;MPSAGETSGVAREFMPSMMAIDLTQLISGPTHIGGSTLDLIFVSGQWQSDLKLGALAIEPLSWTDHSLLRLDFLTTAPNCREPEPLRWFRPRHLMEPDRFQRELGVISETLTH
;
A
#
# COMPACT_ATOMS: atom_id res chain seq x y z
N MET A 1 13.60 -9.51 28.21
CA MET A 1 12.61 -9.91 27.18
C MET A 1 11.72 -8.71 26.95
N PRO A 2 11.65 -8.08 25.76
CA PRO A 2 10.68 -7.02 25.57
C PRO A 2 9.29 -7.66 25.58
N SER A 3 8.38 -7.04 26.32
CA SER A 3 6.98 -7.44 26.44
C SER A 3 6.35 -7.37 25.06
N ALA A 4 5.73 -8.48 24.62
CA ALA A 4 4.79 -8.45 23.51
C ALA A 4 3.64 -7.53 23.93
N GLY A 5 3.71 -6.27 23.48
CA GLY A 5 2.66 -5.30 23.72
C GLY A 5 1.33 -5.90 23.31
N GLU A 6 0.38 -5.91 24.24
CA GLU A 6 -0.98 -6.39 24.00
C GLU A 6 -1.50 -5.77 22.71
N THR A 7 -1.68 -6.59 21.68
CA THR A 7 -2.29 -6.13 20.43
C THR A 7 -3.68 -5.62 20.79
N SER A 8 -3.89 -4.31 20.69
CA SER A 8 -5.19 -3.66 20.83
C SER A 8 -6.27 -4.50 20.15
N GLY A 9 -7.48 -4.59 20.74
CA GLY A 9 -8.58 -5.37 20.16
C GLY A 9 -8.86 -5.07 18.68
N VAL A 10 -8.55 -3.83 18.24
CA VAL A 10 -8.59 -3.40 16.84
C VAL A 10 -7.60 -4.19 15.96
N ALA A 11 -6.36 -4.38 16.42
CA ALA A 11 -5.34 -5.14 15.67
C ALA A 11 -5.66 -6.63 15.58
N ARG A 12 -6.41 -7.17 16.56
CA ARG A 12 -6.79 -8.59 16.61
C ARG A 12 -7.76 -8.98 15.48
N GLU A 13 -8.69 -8.09 15.13
CA GLU A 13 -9.65 -8.33 14.05
C GLU A 13 -9.13 -7.86 12.69
N PHE A 14 -8.24 -6.87 12.69
CA PHE A 14 -7.75 -6.25 11.46
C PHE A 14 -7.09 -7.24 10.49
N MET A 15 -6.13 -8.05 10.93
CA MET A 15 -5.46 -9.02 10.04
C MET A 15 -6.41 -10.09 9.50
N PRO A 16 -7.24 -10.75 10.33
CA PRO A 16 -8.29 -11.64 9.84
C PRO A 16 -9.24 -10.97 8.84
N SER A 17 -9.64 -9.71 9.06
CA SER A 17 -10.51 -8.99 8.13
C SER A 17 -9.86 -8.79 6.76
N MET A 18 -8.58 -8.41 6.72
CA MET A 18 -7.84 -8.26 5.45
C MET A 18 -7.73 -9.59 4.71
N MET A 19 -7.41 -10.68 5.42
CA MET A 19 -7.36 -12.01 4.81
C MET A 19 -8.73 -12.48 4.30
N ALA A 20 -9.82 -12.13 4.99
CA ALA A 20 -11.17 -12.49 4.58
C ALA A 20 -11.61 -11.83 3.26
N ILE A 21 -11.03 -10.67 2.91
CA ILE A 21 -11.23 -10.00 1.62
C ILE A 21 -10.10 -10.30 0.61
N ASP A 22 -9.41 -11.43 0.78
CA ASP A 22 -8.33 -11.90 -0.08
C ASP A 22 -7.17 -10.89 -0.22
N LEU A 23 -6.85 -10.18 0.87
CA LEU A 23 -5.66 -9.35 0.94
C LEU A 23 -4.54 -10.05 1.73
N THR A 24 -3.34 -10.06 1.16
CA THR A 24 -2.12 -10.60 1.77
C THR A 24 -1.18 -9.45 2.16
N GLN A 25 -0.66 -9.49 3.38
CA GLN A 25 0.32 -8.52 3.83
C GLN A 25 1.72 -8.81 3.24
N LEU A 26 2.39 -7.78 2.72
CA LEU A 26 3.76 -7.89 2.18
C LEU A 26 4.85 -7.60 3.23
N ILE A 27 4.57 -6.73 4.21
CA ILE A 27 5.55 -6.32 5.20
C ILE A 27 5.44 -7.20 6.44
N SER A 28 6.53 -7.88 6.81
CA SER A 28 6.60 -8.71 8.02
C SER A 28 7.66 -8.24 9.03
N GLY A 29 8.47 -7.23 8.69
CA GLY A 29 9.53 -6.69 9.53
C GLY A 29 9.12 -5.47 10.35
N PRO A 30 9.92 -5.08 11.36
CA PRO A 30 9.70 -3.83 12.09
C PRO A 30 9.76 -2.63 11.16
N THR A 31 8.80 -1.72 11.31
CA THR A 31 8.76 -0.46 10.55
C THR A 31 9.00 0.74 11.45
N HIS A 32 9.11 0.52 12.76
CA HIS A 32 9.39 1.52 13.78
C HIS A 32 10.59 1.10 14.63
N ILE A 33 11.37 2.07 15.13
CA ILE A 33 12.57 1.83 15.96
C ILE A 33 12.24 1.04 17.24
N GLY A 34 11.00 1.12 17.73
CA GLY A 34 10.51 0.33 18.86
C GLY A 34 10.35 -1.17 18.59
N GLY A 35 10.69 -1.65 17.39
CA GLY A 35 10.59 -3.06 17.00
C GLY A 35 9.19 -3.48 16.58
N SER A 36 8.25 -2.54 16.44
CA SER A 36 6.87 -2.79 16.01
C SER A 36 6.72 -2.64 14.50
N THR A 37 5.76 -3.39 13.94
CA THR A 37 5.29 -3.27 12.56
C THR A 37 3.99 -2.47 12.60
N LEU A 38 4.10 -1.15 12.38
CA LEU A 38 2.95 -0.24 12.42
C LEU A 38 2.51 0.16 11.00
N ASP A 39 3.43 0.11 10.05
CA ASP A 39 3.20 0.43 8.65
C ASP A 39 2.91 -0.87 7.88
N LEU A 40 1.71 -0.96 7.32
CA LEU A 40 1.19 -2.18 6.72
C LEU A 40 0.96 -1.97 5.22
N ILE A 41 1.33 -2.96 4.41
CA ILE A 41 1.05 -2.98 2.97
C ILE A 41 0.37 -4.29 2.63
N PHE A 42 -0.78 -4.19 1.98
CA PHE A 42 -1.58 -5.31 1.53
C PHE A 42 -1.68 -5.32 0.02
N VAL A 43 -1.75 -6.53 -0.53
CA VAL A 43 -1.97 -6.78 -1.95
C VAL A 43 -3.08 -7.81 -2.12
N SER A 44 -3.91 -7.66 -3.15
CA SER A 44 -4.92 -8.66 -3.51
C SER A 44 -4.26 -10.01 -3.75
N GLY A 45 -4.83 -11.14 -3.29
CA GLY A 45 -4.26 -12.48 -3.42
C GLY A 45 -3.93 -12.87 -4.86
N GLN A 46 -4.57 -12.23 -5.84
CA GLN A 46 -4.35 -12.43 -7.27
C GLN A 46 -3.19 -11.61 -7.84
N TRP A 47 -2.59 -10.70 -7.08
CA TRP A 47 -1.61 -9.72 -7.57
C TRP A 47 -0.40 -10.32 -8.32
N GLN A 48 -0.03 -11.55 -8.01
CA GLN A 48 1.11 -12.25 -8.62
C GLN A 48 0.85 -12.64 -10.09
N SER A 49 -0.41 -12.62 -10.56
CA SER A 49 -0.72 -12.88 -11.98
C SER A 49 -0.22 -11.76 -12.89
N ASP A 50 -0.32 -10.52 -12.41
CA ASP A 50 -0.10 -9.32 -13.20
C ASP A 50 1.21 -8.60 -12.83
N LEU A 51 1.70 -8.85 -11.61
CA LEU A 51 2.79 -8.10 -11.00
C LEU A 51 3.74 -9.05 -10.26
N LYS A 52 5.05 -8.94 -10.53
CA LYS A 52 6.07 -9.66 -9.75
C LYS A 52 6.73 -8.70 -8.77
N LEU A 53 6.75 -9.01 -7.48
CA LEU A 53 7.54 -8.25 -6.53
C LEU A 53 9.01 -8.61 -6.76
N GLY A 54 9.81 -7.59 -7.09
CA GLY A 54 11.26 -7.67 -7.16
C GLY A 54 11.84 -7.56 -5.76
N ALA A 55 12.39 -6.39 -5.43
CA ALA A 55 12.92 -6.13 -4.09
C ALA A 55 11.86 -5.52 -3.17
N LEU A 56 11.85 -5.98 -1.93
CA LEU A 56 11.18 -5.36 -0.80
C LEU A 56 12.27 -4.98 0.22
N ALA A 57 12.38 -3.70 0.54
CA ALA A 57 13.35 -3.19 1.49
C ALA A 57 12.69 -2.32 2.56
N ILE A 58 13.18 -2.45 3.78
CA ILE A 58 12.83 -1.61 4.92
C ILE A 58 14.11 -0.88 5.32
N GLU A 59 14.18 0.41 5.07
CA GLU A 59 15.39 1.21 5.23
C GLU A 59 15.22 2.21 6.39
N PRO A 60 16.10 2.22 7.40
CA PRO A 60 16.00 3.16 8.50
C PRO A 60 16.27 4.59 8.01
N LEU A 61 15.51 5.55 8.52
CA LEU A 61 15.71 6.97 8.25
C LEU A 61 16.21 7.68 9.51
N SER A 62 17.19 8.58 9.35
CA SER A 62 17.84 9.24 10.50
C SER A 62 16.99 10.34 11.15
N TRP A 63 15.89 10.74 10.52
CA TRP A 63 15.09 11.91 10.90
C TRP A 63 13.68 11.57 11.37
N THR A 64 13.32 10.28 11.39
CA THR A 64 12.05 9.77 11.89
C THR A 64 12.30 8.45 12.62
N ASP A 65 11.41 8.11 13.54
CA ASP A 65 11.35 6.82 14.22
C ASP A 65 10.71 5.71 13.37
N HIS A 66 10.22 6.03 12.17
CA HIS A 66 9.76 5.08 11.16
C HIS A 66 10.85 4.75 10.13
N SER A 67 10.72 3.59 9.49
CA SER A 67 11.56 3.15 8.38
C SER A 67 10.86 3.39 7.05
N LEU A 68 11.64 3.70 6.01
CA LEU A 68 11.16 3.78 4.64
C LEU A 68 10.86 2.37 4.12
N LEU A 69 9.64 2.17 3.63
CA LEU A 69 9.26 0.95 2.91
C LEU A 69 9.44 1.17 1.42
N ARG A 70 10.32 0.37 0.79
CA ARG A 70 10.60 0.41 -0.64
C ARG A 70 10.17 -0.91 -1.28
N LEU A 71 9.33 -0.80 -2.31
CA LEU A 71 8.82 -1.93 -3.08
C LEU A 71 9.13 -1.71 -4.55
N ASP A 72 9.84 -2.66 -5.14
CA ASP A 72 10.09 -2.70 -6.57
C ASP A 72 9.15 -3.73 -7.21
N PHE A 73 8.30 -3.30 -8.13
CA PHE A 73 7.43 -4.19 -8.90
C PHE A 73 7.95 -4.33 -10.32
N LEU A 74 8.17 -5.58 -10.71
CA LEU A 74 8.52 -5.96 -12.07
C LEU A 74 7.24 -6.30 -12.82
N THR A 75 6.92 -5.50 -13.84
CA THR A 75 5.85 -5.85 -14.78
C THR A 75 6.43 -6.78 -15.84
N THR A 76 5.88 -7.99 -15.96
CA THR A 76 5.95 -8.69 -17.26
C THR A 76 5.18 -7.81 -18.23
N ALA A 77 5.85 -7.36 -19.30
CA ALA A 77 5.40 -6.42 -20.35
C ALA A 77 3.92 -6.00 -20.24
N PRO A 78 3.63 -4.69 -20.14
CA PRO A 78 2.32 -4.24 -19.73
C PRO A 78 1.29 -4.78 -20.71
N ASN A 79 0.29 -5.50 -20.20
CA ASN A 79 -0.97 -5.71 -20.90
C ASN A 79 -1.70 -4.35 -20.93
N CYS A 80 -1.04 -3.35 -21.53
CA CYS A 80 -1.54 -2.00 -21.64
C CYS A 80 -2.59 -2.03 -22.73
N ARG A 81 -3.85 -2.27 -22.36
CA ARG A 81 -4.97 -1.80 -23.15
C ARG A 81 -4.92 -0.27 -23.08
N GLU A 82 -4.20 0.31 -24.04
CA GLU A 82 -3.91 1.74 -24.23
C GLU A 82 -3.43 2.48 -22.96
N PRO A 83 -2.20 3.02 -22.92
CA PRO A 83 -1.75 3.76 -21.76
C PRO A 83 -2.59 5.03 -21.64
N GLU A 84 -3.55 5.05 -20.72
CA GLU A 84 -4.07 6.30 -20.20
C GLU A 84 -2.83 7.08 -19.71
N PRO A 85 -2.63 8.33 -20.16
CA PRO A 85 -1.41 9.06 -19.84
C PRO A 85 -1.26 9.19 -18.33
N LEU A 86 -0.07 8.82 -17.81
CA LEU A 86 0.32 9.01 -16.42
C LEU A 86 -0.06 10.43 -15.96
N ARG A 87 -1.07 10.53 -15.10
CA ARG A 87 -1.52 11.81 -14.55
C ARG A 87 -0.63 12.22 -13.39
N TRP A 88 0.14 13.29 -13.60
CA TRP A 88 0.93 13.93 -12.56
C TRP A 88 0.07 14.95 -11.82
N PHE A 89 -0.15 14.74 -10.53
CA PHE A 89 -0.91 15.67 -9.70
C PHE A 89 0.00 16.50 -8.81
N ARG A 90 -0.32 17.78 -8.64
CA ARG A 90 0.33 18.61 -7.63
C ARG A 90 -0.35 18.32 -6.29
N PRO A 91 0.37 18.01 -5.20
CA PRO A 91 -0.23 17.68 -3.90
C PRO A 91 -1.27 18.69 -3.41
N ARG A 92 -1.01 19.98 -3.66
CA ARG A 92 -1.93 21.08 -3.35
C ARG A 92 -3.27 21.05 -4.10
N HIS A 93 -3.35 20.37 -5.24
CA HIS A 93 -4.61 20.19 -5.98
C HIS A 93 -5.38 18.95 -5.51
N LEU A 94 -4.70 17.97 -4.91
CA LEU A 94 -5.33 16.79 -4.30
C LEU A 94 -6.03 17.11 -2.98
N MET A 95 -5.62 18.19 -2.30
CA MET A 95 -6.23 18.63 -1.03
C MET A 95 -7.47 19.52 -1.21
N GLU A 96 -7.86 19.80 -2.45
CA GLU A 96 -9.03 20.64 -2.76
C GLU A 96 -10.10 19.74 -3.42
N PRO A 97 -11.22 19.42 -2.73
CA PRO A 97 -12.14 18.36 -3.13
C PRO A 97 -12.67 18.48 -4.57
N ASP A 98 -13.00 19.70 -5.01
CA ASP A 98 -13.59 19.92 -6.33
C ASP A 98 -12.54 19.85 -7.45
N ARG A 99 -11.27 20.16 -7.13
CA ARG A 99 -10.13 19.96 -8.04
C ARG A 99 -9.73 18.51 -8.09
N PHE A 100 -9.71 17.81 -6.95
CA PHE A 100 -9.40 16.38 -6.88
C PHE A 100 -10.37 15.58 -7.75
N GLN A 101 -11.68 15.82 -7.64
CA GLN A 101 -12.68 15.15 -8.47
C GLN A 101 -12.52 15.47 -9.97
N ARG A 102 -12.22 16.72 -10.33
CA ARG A 102 -11.93 17.09 -11.73
C ARG A 102 -10.65 16.46 -12.26
N GLU A 103 -9.63 16.36 -11.43
CA GLU A 103 -8.32 15.77 -11.76
C GLU A 103 -8.40 14.24 -11.90
N LEU A 104 -9.28 13.58 -11.15
CA LEU A 104 -9.58 12.14 -11.30
C LEU A 104 -10.37 11.80 -12.58
N GLY A 105 -11.04 12.79 -13.20
CA GLY A 105 -11.90 12.58 -14.36
C GLY A 105 -13.22 11.88 -14.02
N VAL A 106 -13.97 11.46 -15.04
CA VAL A 106 -15.16 10.60 -14.84
C VAL A 106 -14.66 9.23 -14.42
N ILE A 107 -14.80 8.90 -13.14
CA ILE A 107 -14.56 7.55 -12.65
C ILE A 107 -15.59 6.67 -13.37
N SER A 108 -15.12 5.82 -14.28
CA SER A 108 -15.98 4.96 -15.08
C SER A 108 -16.83 4.07 -14.14
N GLU A 109 -18.14 4.04 -14.35
CA GLU A 109 -19.12 3.29 -13.54
C GLU A 109 -18.84 1.77 -13.44
N THR A 110 -17.87 1.29 -14.21
CA THR A 110 -17.32 -0.07 -14.16
C THR A 110 -16.51 -0.40 -12.90
N LEU A 111 -16.17 0.59 -12.06
CA LEU A 111 -15.47 0.40 -10.78
C LEU A 111 -16.42 0.25 -9.57
N THR A 112 -17.74 0.32 -9.79
CA THR A 112 -18.77 0.04 -8.79
C THR A 112 -19.37 -1.34 -9.02
N HIS A 113 -18.65 -2.39 -8.65
CA HIS A 113 -19.21 -3.74 -8.48
C HIS A 113 -18.56 -4.46 -7.29
#